data_AF-A0A7Y9FJ14-F1
#
_entry.id   AF-A0A7Y9FJ14-F1
#
_cell.length_a   1.000
_cell.length_b   1.000
_cell.length_c   1.000
_cell.angle_alpha   90.00
_cell.angle_beta   90.00
_cell.angle_gamma   90.00
#
_symmetry.space_group_name_H-M   'P 1'
#
loop_
_entity.id
_entity.type
_entity.pdbx_description
1 polymer ?
#
loop_
_entity_poly.entity_id
_entity_poly.type
_entity_poly.pdbx_seq_one_letter_code
_entity_poly.pdbx_strand_id
1 'polypeptide(L)' 'MLVVDERRRMPGRGAWLHPDLHCLELAVRRRAFPRALRHAGPLAGEVLAAAVARHAGHDQQ' A
#
# COMPACT_ATOMS: atom_id res chain seq x y z
N MET A 1 -6.91 -8.88 6.98
CA MET A 1 -6.19 -7.77 7.64
C MET A 1 -5.03 -7.35 6.76
N LEU A 2 -4.93 -6.07 6.44
CA LEU A 2 -3.83 -5.49 5.65
C LEU A 2 -2.77 -4.96 6.61
N VAL A 3 -1.50 -5.24 6.35
CA VAL A 3 -0.36 -4.76 7.15
C VAL A 3 0.69 -4.19 6.22
N VAL A 4 1.38 -3.15 6.68
CA VAL A 4 2.51 -2.57 5.98
C VAL A 4 3.79 -3.27 6.43
N ASP A 5 4.51 -3.83 5.48
CA ASP A 5 5.79 -4.49 5.72
C ASP A 5 6.96 -3.55 5.40
N GLU A 6 7.33 -2.74 6.39
CA GLU A 6 8.42 -1.75 6.28
C GLU A 6 9.78 -2.42 6.02
N ARG A 7 9.95 -3.67 6.46
CA ARG A 7 11.22 -4.42 6.36
C ARG A 7 11.26 -5.35 5.15
N ARG A 8 10.21 -5.39 4.32
CA ARG A 8 10.13 -6.16 3.07
C ARG A 8 10.48 -7.66 3.26
N ARG A 9 9.99 -8.26 4.35
CA ARG A 9 10.33 -9.63 4.78
C ARG A 9 9.14 -10.48 5.23
N MET A 10 7.91 -9.97 5.19
CA MET A 10 6.73 -10.72 5.61
C MET A 10 6.40 -11.82 4.61
N PRO A 11 6.08 -13.03 5.07
CA PRO A 11 5.68 -14.12 4.19
C PRO A 11 4.28 -13.87 3.62
N GLY A 12 4.04 -14.33 2.40
CA GLY A 12 2.72 -14.28 1.75
C GLY A 12 2.67 -13.36 0.53
N ARG A 13 1.46 -12.92 0.19
CA ARG A 13 1.22 -12.03 -0.96
C ARG A 13 1.35 -10.57 -0.53
N GLY A 14 2.19 -9.82 -1.23
CA GLY A 14 2.39 -8.38 -1.01
C GLY A 14 2.06 -7.57 -2.26
N ALA A 15 1.95 -6.25 -2.08
CA ALA A 15 1.84 -5.29 -3.16
C ALA A 15 2.85 -4.17 -2.92
N TRP A 16 3.52 -3.74 -3.99
CA TRP A 16 4.45 -2.63 -3.95
C TRP A 16 3.74 -1.35 -4.34
N LEU A 17 4.12 -0.26 -3.68
CA LEU A 17 3.61 1.07 -3.95
C LEU A 17 4.78 2.03 -3.81
N HIS A 18 4.88 2.99 -4.72
CA HIS A 18 5.78 4.12 -4.52
C HIS A 18 5.39 4.86 -3.24
N PRO A 19 6.36 5.38 -2.47
CA PRO A 19 6.06 6.12 -1.26
C PRO A 19 5.59 7.53 -1.64
N ASP A 20 4.46 7.62 -2.33
CA ASP A 20 3.87 8.86 -2.80
C ASP A 20 2.35 8.81 -2.54
N LEU A 21 1.81 9.91 -2.01
CA LEU A 21 0.39 9.96 -1.64
C LEU A 21 -0.51 9.92 -2.87
N HIS A 22 -0.11 10.49 -4.01
CA HIS A 22 -0.88 10.41 -5.25
C HIS A 22 -0.95 8.95 -5.75
N CYS A 23 0.18 8.23 -5.68
CA CYS A 23 0.24 6.81 -6.00
C CYS A 23 -0.72 6.00 -5.10
N LEU A 24 -0.76 6.29 -3.81
CA LEU A 24 -1.69 5.68 -2.87
C LEU A 24 -3.15 5.95 -3.22
N GLU A 25 -3.52 7.20 -3.42
CA GLU A 25 -4.88 7.60 -3.78
C GLU A 25 -5.35 6.91 -5.06
N LEU A 26 -4.49 6.86 -6.07
CA LEU A 26 -4.76 6.17 -7.33
C LEU A 26 -4.97 4.66 -7.11
N ALA A 27 -4.13 4.02 -6.31
CA ALA A 27 -4.22 2.60 -6.00
C ALA A 27 -5.51 2.25 -5.23
N VAL A 28 -5.92 3.09 -4.28
CA VAL A 28 -7.19 2.95 -3.55
C VAL A 28 -8.38 3.13 -4.51
N ARG A 29 -8.40 4.21 -5.28
CA ARG A 29 -9.47 4.54 -6.24
C ARG A 29 -9.67 3.42 -7.27
N ARG A 30 -8.58 2.80 -7.74
CA ARG A 30 -8.60 1.70 -8.72
C ARG A 30 -8.79 0.31 -8.11
N ARG A 31 -8.95 0.19 -6.78
CA ARG A 31 -9.03 -1.09 -6.06
C ARG A 31 -7.84 -2.02 -6.39
N ALA A 32 -6.63 -1.46 -6.44
CA ALA A 32 -5.41 -2.19 -6.79
C ALA A 32 -5.02 -3.24 -5.71
N PHE A 33 -5.14 -2.90 -4.43
CA PHE A 33 -4.74 -3.80 -3.33
C PHE A 33 -5.62 -5.06 -3.21
N PRO A 34 -6.96 -4.99 -3.24
CA PRO A 34 -7.79 -6.20 -3.22
C PRO A 34 -7.46 -7.13 -4.39
N ARG A 35 -7.19 -6.56 -5.58
CA ARG A 35 -6.78 -7.32 -6.77
C ARG A 35 -5.42 -7.99 -6.59
N ALA A 36 -4.40 -7.24 -6.16
CA ALA A 36 -3.03 -7.73 -5.98
C ALA A 36 -2.94 -8.80 -4.87
N LEU A 37 -3.68 -8.59 -3.77
CA LEU A 37 -3.68 -9.47 -2.61
C LEU A 37 -4.68 -10.63 -2.71
N ARG A 38 -5.52 -10.63 -3.75
CA ARG A 38 -6.65 -11.56 -3.95
C ARG A 38 -7.57 -11.61 -2.73
N HIS A 39 -7.87 -10.44 -2.18
CA HIS A 39 -8.77 -10.30 -1.05
C HIS A 39 -10.18 -9.93 -1.53
N ALA A 40 -11.17 -10.71 -1.12
CA ALA A 40 -12.57 -10.41 -1.40
C ALA A 40 -13.09 -9.40 -0.37
N GLY A 41 -13.07 -8.11 -0.72
CA GLY A 41 -13.65 -7.05 0.11
C GLY A 41 -12.89 -5.72 0.03
N PRO A 42 -13.52 -4.61 0.46
CA PRO A 42 -12.84 -3.34 0.60
C PRO A 42 -11.74 -3.46 1.67
N LEU A 43 -10.53 -3.04 1.30
CA LEU A 43 -9.43 -2.88 2.25
C LEU A 43 -9.47 -1.44 2.75
N ALA A 44 -9.48 -1.22 4.06
CA ALA A 44 -9.45 0.11 4.64
C ALA A 44 -8.10 0.79 4.31
N GLY A 45 -8.16 1.92 3.61
CA GLY A 45 -6.97 2.65 3.12
C GLY A 45 -6.25 3.49 4.17
N GLU A 46 -6.87 3.72 5.34
CA GLU A 46 -6.35 4.69 6.32
C GLU A 46 -5.00 4.28 6.92
N VAL A 47 -4.81 2.98 7.19
CA VAL A 47 -3.52 2.44 7.66
C VAL A 47 -2.41 2.63 6.62
N LEU A 48 -2.76 2.67 5.34
CA LEU A 48 -1.82 2.77 4.24
C LEU A 48 -1.34 4.21 4.04
N ALA A 49 -2.19 5.22 4.30
CA ALA A 49 -1.82 6.64 4.23
C ALA A 49 -0.74 7.02 5.24
N ALA A 50 -0.90 6.61 6.50
CA ALA A 50 0.10 6.86 7.54
C ALA A 50 1.45 6.18 7.23
N ALA A 51 1.45 5.02 6.59
CA ALA A 51 2.66 4.34 6.17
C ALA A 51 3.36 5.01 5.00
N VAL A 52 2.61 5.42 3.97
CA VAL A 52 3.15 6.11 2.81
C VAL A 52 3.77 7.44 3.22
N ALA A 53 3.10 8.22 4.09
CA ALA A 53 3.64 9.46 4.62
C ALA A 53 5.00 9.28 5.34
N ARG A 54 5.19 8.15 6.05
CA ARG A 54 6.46 7.83 6.72
C ARG A 54 7.60 7.46 5.76
N HIS A 55 7.28 7.01 4.54
CA HIS A 55 8.26 6.58 3.55
C HIS A 55 8.46 7.61 2.42
N ALA A 56 7.56 8.60 2.30
CA ALA A 56 7.55 9.56 1.20
C ALA A 56 8.76 10.50 1.10
N GLY A 57 9.62 10.50 2.12
CA GLY A 57 10.86 11.27 2.12
C GLY A 57 12.01 10.67 1.30
N HIS A 58 11.87 9.51 0.66
CA HIS A 58 13.01 8.75 0.13
C HIS A 58 13.05 8.47 -1.39
N ASP A 59 11.99 8.73 -2.16
CA ASP A 59 11.88 8.20 -3.54
C ASP A 59 11.36 9.24 -4.56
N GLN A 60 11.96 10.43 -4.60
CA GLN A 60 11.84 11.33 -5.75
C GLN A 60 12.95 11.00 -6.76
N GLN A 61 12.77 9.94 -7.56
CA GLN A 61 13.56 9.69 -8.77
C GLN A 61 12.68 9.17 -9.90
#